data_AF-A0A7R7XUM6-F1
#
_entry.id   AF-A0A7R7XUM6-F1
#
_cell.length_a   1.000
_cell.length_b   1.000
_cell.length_c   1.000
_cell.angle_alpha   90.00
_cell.angle_beta   90.00
_cell.angle_gamma   90.00
#
_symmetry.space_group_name_H-M   'P 1'
#
loop_
_entity.id
_entity.type
_entity.pdbx_description
1 polymer ?
#
loop_
_entity_poly.entity_id
_entity_poly.type
_entity_poly.pdbx_seq_one_letter_code
_entity_poly.pdbx_strand_id
1 'polypeptide(L)'
;MIQRWVTIDPEFIKGERYTDEKVTPKNWIPEQKMLRTNFVFYVMVAGIVDQAFRAIRTVDELLSTVPPKGRESWTLEWNDTEKNLPVLRMVTPDGPHPTRGLTFSSIHYQFTALAQREHFRDPLRIHGIRGRVAGTLDSKASEAIRSQALDHQNPNTYMKYQSKFKRANIQACYWNLEPDYECLEIEESMTHHRDPNAPQKLDAAALAEFENDQEMMALYERIDMLTERINRRPGEQPDLANEREKLYTKAAKKRRSKIKKFINTWWKSSYDEYIAGSNLTERDSTSLFSIYAKYMPERLRLRDNLFTETPINSEIGRQCMLDMFRYPKSV
;
A
#
# COMPACT_ATOMS: atom_id res chain seq x y z
N MET A 1 -7.06 -24.59 20.98
CA MET A 1 -6.36 -23.59 20.14
C MET A 1 -7.17 -22.31 20.23
N ILE A 2 -6.54 -21.15 20.49
CA ILE A 2 -7.25 -19.86 20.57
C ILE A 2 -7.56 -19.40 19.14
N GLN A 3 -8.81 -19.00 18.89
CA GLN A 3 -9.23 -18.37 17.64
C GLN A 3 -9.41 -16.87 17.84
N ARG A 4 -9.04 -16.07 16.83
CA ARG A 4 -9.12 -14.62 16.87
C ARG A 4 -9.81 -14.09 15.63
N TRP A 5 -10.54 -13.00 15.81
CA TRP A 5 -11.21 -12.28 14.74
C TRP A 5 -11.35 -10.81 15.12
N VAL A 6 -11.62 -9.98 14.11
CA VAL A 6 -11.97 -8.57 14.28
C VAL A 6 -13.41 -8.40 13.80
N THR A 7 -14.20 -7.63 14.56
CA THR A 7 -15.47 -7.10 14.12
C THR A 7 -15.36 -5.59 13.92
N ILE A 8 -15.87 -5.06 12.81
CA ILE A 8 -15.94 -3.61 12.56
C ILE A 8 -17.41 -3.20 12.59
N ASP A 9 -17.74 -2.25 13.45
CA ASP A 9 -19.10 -1.73 13.57
C ASP A 9 -19.53 -0.90 12.34
N PRO A 10 -20.81 -0.96 11.94
CA PRO A 10 -21.30 -0.28 10.73
C PRO A 10 -21.12 1.23 10.74
N GLU A 11 -21.10 1.87 11.92
CA GLU A 11 -20.91 3.33 12.03
C GLU A 11 -19.58 3.82 11.45
N PHE A 12 -18.58 2.94 11.38
CA PHE A 12 -17.28 3.24 10.78
C PHE A 12 -17.26 3.03 9.26
N ILE A 13 -18.33 2.48 8.68
CA ILE A 13 -18.48 2.20 7.25
C ILE A 13 -19.04 3.44 6.53
N LYS A 14 -18.53 3.68 5.32
CA LYS A 14 -18.96 4.82 4.50
C LYS A 14 -20.42 4.63 4.07
N GLY A 15 -21.28 5.60 4.40
CA GLY A 15 -22.69 5.62 3.97
C GLY A 15 -23.68 5.15 5.04
N GLU A 16 -23.18 4.62 6.16
CA GLU A 16 -23.97 4.09 7.28
C GLU A 16 -23.78 4.92 8.57
N ARG A 17 -23.14 6.09 8.44
CA ARG A 17 -23.11 7.07 9.53
C ARG A 17 -24.52 7.63 9.69
N TYR A 18 -25.14 7.41 10.85
CA TYR A 18 -26.43 7.96 11.29
C TYR A 18 -27.72 7.23 10.83
N THR A 19 -27.68 5.92 10.55
CA THR A 19 -28.87 5.11 10.25
C THR A 19 -29.28 4.20 11.42
N ASP A 20 -30.04 4.74 12.38
CA ASP A 20 -30.52 4.00 13.56
C ASP A 20 -31.67 3.02 13.24
N GLU A 21 -32.27 3.12 12.04
CA GLU A 21 -33.45 2.35 11.64
C GLU A 21 -33.12 1.00 10.97
N LYS A 22 -31.86 0.74 10.60
CA LYS A 22 -31.45 -0.48 9.89
C LYS A 22 -30.41 -1.26 10.67
N VAL A 23 -30.68 -2.55 10.90
CA VAL A 23 -29.68 -3.50 11.39
C VAL A 23 -28.70 -3.77 10.26
N THR A 24 -27.60 -3.03 10.23
CA THR A 24 -26.50 -3.27 9.29
C THR A 24 -25.55 -4.31 9.87
N PRO A 25 -25.24 -5.41 9.14
CA PRO A 25 -24.32 -6.43 9.63
C PRO A 25 -22.93 -5.87 9.91
N LYS A 26 -22.28 -6.38 10.97
CA LYS A 26 -20.87 -6.08 11.26
C LYS A 26 -19.97 -6.80 10.25
N ASN A 27 -18.88 -6.16 9.85
CA ASN A 27 -17.83 -6.86 9.12
C ASN A 27 -17.09 -7.80 10.08
N TRP A 28 -17.07 -9.09 9.76
CA TRP A 28 -16.34 -10.12 10.51
C TRP A 28 -15.12 -10.57 9.72
N ILE A 29 -13.94 -10.43 10.31
CA ILE A 29 -12.65 -10.72 9.67
C ILE A 29 -11.90 -11.74 10.53
N PRO A 30 -11.87 -13.03 10.14
CA PRO A 30 -11.14 -14.06 10.87
C PRO A 30 -9.64 -14.00 10.61
N GLU A 31 -8.87 -14.57 11.54
CA GLU A 31 -7.44 -14.82 11.40
C GLU A 31 -7.12 -15.53 10.06
N GLN A 32 -6.05 -15.11 9.40
CA GLN A 32 -5.56 -15.72 8.15
C GLN A 32 -4.27 -16.51 8.40
N LYS A 33 -4.06 -17.58 7.62
CA LYS A 33 -2.88 -18.45 7.74
C LYS A 33 -1.55 -17.72 7.51
N MET A 34 -1.52 -16.78 6.56
CA MET A 34 -0.33 -15.98 6.25
C MET A 34 -0.39 -14.64 6.98
N LEU A 35 0.66 -14.28 7.70
CA LEU A 35 0.72 -13.03 8.49
C LEU A 35 0.50 -11.78 7.61
N ARG A 36 1.09 -11.74 6.40
CA ARG A 36 0.97 -10.59 5.47
C ARG A 36 -0.48 -10.21 5.12
N THR A 37 -1.38 -11.18 5.08
CA THR A 37 -2.80 -10.98 4.73
C THR A 37 -3.71 -11.06 5.95
N ASN A 38 -3.15 -11.21 7.15
CA ASN A 38 -3.88 -11.38 8.38
C ASN A 38 -4.21 -10.02 9.01
N PHE A 39 -5.43 -9.54 8.79
CA PHE A 39 -5.87 -8.25 9.33
C PHE A 39 -5.82 -8.20 10.87
N VAL A 40 -6.11 -9.32 11.54
CA VAL A 40 -6.03 -9.42 13.01
C VAL A 40 -4.62 -9.09 13.50
N PHE A 41 -3.59 -9.60 12.83
CA PHE A 41 -2.19 -9.31 13.14
C PHE A 41 -1.89 -7.81 13.10
N TYR A 42 -2.34 -7.09 12.06
CA TYR A 42 -2.09 -5.65 11.95
C TYR A 42 -2.86 -4.82 12.98
N VAL A 43 -4.10 -5.21 13.32
CA VAL A 43 -4.88 -4.55 14.39
C VAL A 43 -4.20 -4.75 15.75
N MET A 44 -3.66 -5.94 16.01
CA MET A 44 -2.88 -6.23 17.22
C MET A 44 -1.63 -5.37 17.33
N VAL A 45 -0.86 -5.26 16.24
CA VAL A 45 0.32 -4.40 16.19
C VAL A 45 -0.06 -2.94 16.47
N ALA A 46 -1.07 -2.42 15.77
CA ALA A 46 -1.52 -1.03 15.94
C ALA A 46 -1.99 -0.76 17.37
N GLY A 47 -2.82 -1.66 17.93
CA GLY A 47 -3.33 -1.52 19.28
C GLY A 47 -2.23 -1.55 20.36
N ILE A 48 -1.15 -2.33 20.17
CA ILE A 48 0.00 -2.32 21.09
C ILE A 48 0.85 -1.06 20.94
N VAL A 49 1.13 -0.64 19.71
CA VAL A 49 1.90 0.59 19.45
C VAL A 49 1.22 1.81 20.10
N ASP A 50 -0.10 1.87 20.04
CA ASP A 50 -0.89 2.97 20.61
C ASP A 50 -1.32 2.75 22.06
N GLN A 51 -0.93 1.64 22.68
CA GLN A 51 -1.42 1.23 24.01
C GLN A 51 -2.95 1.24 24.11
N ALA A 52 -3.62 0.97 22.99
CA ALA A 52 -5.05 1.12 22.85
C ALA A 52 -5.83 0.00 23.53
N PHE A 53 -5.24 -1.17 23.75
CA PHE A 53 -5.89 -2.23 24.50
C PHE A 53 -5.94 -1.91 26.01
N ARG A 54 -7.09 -2.10 26.63
CA ARG A 54 -7.26 -1.90 28.07
C ARG A 54 -6.46 -2.94 28.86
N ALA A 55 -5.64 -2.46 29.80
CA ALA A 55 -4.79 -3.27 30.68
C ALA A 55 -3.77 -4.20 29.97
N ILE A 56 -3.53 -4.01 28.67
CA ILE A 56 -2.52 -4.74 27.90
C ILE A 56 -1.54 -3.72 27.31
N ARG A 57 -0.25 -3.94 27.54
CA ARG A 57 0.84 -3.02 27.19
C ARG A 57 1.92 -3.68 26.35
N THR A 58 2.04 -5.01 26.40
CA THR A 58 3.09 -5.74 25.70
C THR A 58 2.54 -6.79 24.73
N VAL A 59 3.35 -7.17 23.74
CA VAL A 59 3.05 -8.28 22.83
C VAL A 59 2.84 -9.58 23.61
N ASP A 60 3.63 -9.81 24.66
CA ASP A 60 3.54 -11.04 25.47
C ASP A 60 2.26 -11.11 26.27
N GLU A 61 1.84 -10.01 26.90
CA GLU A 61 0.55 -9.92 27.57
C GLU A 61 -0.59 -10.19 26.59
N LEU A 62 -0.55 -9.55 25.41
CA LEU A 62 -1.58 -9.73 24.38
C LEU A 62 -1.67 -11.18 23.91
N LEU A 63 -0.55 -11.85 23.65
CA LEU A 63 -0.57 -13.23 23.16
C LEU A 63 -0.92 -14.24 24.24
N SER A 64 -0.64 -13.92 25.49
CA SER A 64 -1.01 -14.73 26.65
C SER A 64 -2.49 -14.58 27.04
N THR A 65 -3.22 -13.66 26.41
CA THR A 65 -4.66 -13.50 26.68
C THR A 65 -5.45 -14.74 26.30
N VAL A 66 -6.28 -15.19 27.23
CA VAL A 66 -7.25 -16.27 27.07
C VAL A 66 -8.60 -15.80 27.59
N PRO A 67 -9.73 -16.31 27.06
CA PRO A 67 -11.03 -16.08 27.66
C PRO A 67 -11.03 -16.44 29.16
N PRO A 68 -11.66 -15.63 30.03
CA PRO A 68 -11.76 -15.95 31.46
C PRO A 68 -12.41 -17.31 31.69
N LYS A 69 -12.07 -17.97 32.81
CA LYS A 69 -12.67 -19.26 33.18
C LYS A 69 -14.20 -19.16 33.17
N GLY A 70 -14.84 -20.08 32.44
CA GLY A 70 -16.30 -20.10 32.28
C GLY A 70 -16.85 -19.27 31.11
N ARG A 71 -15.98 -18.63 30.31
CA ARG A 71 -16.35 -17.98 29.04
C ARG A 71 -15.67 -18.66 27.86
N GLU A 72 -16.41 -18.83 26.77
CA GLU A 72 -15.89 -19.37 25.53
C GLU A 72 -15.17 -18.32 24.67
N SER A 73 -15.48 -17.04 24.90
CA SER A 73 -14.90 -15.91 24.17
C SER A 73 -14.76 -14.68 25.07
N TRP A 74 -13.88 -13.76 24.65
CA TRP A 74 -13.66 -12.49 25.32
C TRP A 74 -13.22 -11.44 24.29
N THR A 75 -13.83 -10.25 24.35
CA THR A 75 -13.52 -9.10 23.50
C THR A 75 -12.51 -8.19 24.19
N LEU A 76 -11.43 -7.84 23.49
CA LEU A 76 -10.49 -6.83 23.96
C LEU A 76 -11.12 -5.44 23.84
N GLU A 77 -11.14 -4.68 24.93
CA GLU A 77 -11.67 -3.32 24.95
C GLU A 77 -10.60 -2.28 24.59
N TRP A 78 -10.99 -1.27 23.83
CA TRP A 78 -10.16 -0.07 23.64
C TRP A 78 -10.18 0.81 24.89
N ASN A 79 -9.04 1.39 25.22
CA ASN A 79 -8.94 2.48 26.18
C ASN A 79 -9.68 3.71 25.65
N ASP A 80 -10.41 4.40 26.54
CA ASP A 80 -11.28 5.53 26.15
C ASP A 80 -10.52 6.68 25.51
N THR A 81 -9.27 6.90 25.93
CA THR A 81 -8.37 7.95 25.43
C THR A 81 -7.92 7.71 23.98
N GLU A 82 -7.93 6.46 23.51
CA GLU A 82 -7.39 6.04 22.22
C GLU A 82 -8.49 5.74 21.18
N LYS A 83 -9.78 5.79 21.56
CA LYS A 83 -10.92 5.51 20.68
C LYS A 83 -10.96 6.37 19.40
N ASN A 84 -10.46 7.59 19.49
CA ASN A 84 -10.47 8.55 18.38
C ASN A 84 -9.17 8.55 17.57
N LEU A 85 -8.21 7.68 17.88
CA LEU A 85 -6.96 7.59 17.14
C LEU A 85 -7.18 6.85 15.81
N PRO A 86 -6.72 7.42 14.67
CA PRO A 86 -6.75 6.70 13.41
C PRO A 86 -5.85 5.46 13.47
N VAL A 87 -6.36 4.29 13.07
CA VAL A 87 -5.56 3.05 12.95
C VAL A 87 -4.45 3.21 11.90
N LEU A 88 -4.75 3.88 10.79
CA LEU A 88 -3.76 4.25 9.77
C LEU A 88 -3.44 5.74 9.90
N ARG A 89 -2.26 6.07 10.42
CA ARG A 89 -1.81 7.46 10.63
C ARG A 89 -0.96 7.98 9.47
N MET A 90 -0.98 9.29 9.29
CA MET A 90 -0.02 10.00 8.44
C MET A 90 1.40 9.72 8.96
N VAL A 91 2.34 9.45 8.06
CA VAL A 91 3.75 9.24 8.42
C VAL A 91 4.54 10.52 8.16
N THR A 92 5.27 10.98 9.17
CA THR A 92 6.22 12.11 9.13
C THR A 92 7.66 11.58 9.25
N PRO A 93 8.69 12.43 9.07
CA PRO A 93 10.07 12.02 9.34
C PRO A 93 10.29 11.48 10.75
N ASP A 94 9.55 12.00 11.73
CA ASP A 94 9.62 11.58 13.14
C ASP A 94 8.71 10.38 13.47
N GLY A 95 8.09 9.76 12.46
CA GLY A 95 7.20 8.61 12.61
C GLY A 95 5.71 8.94 12.42
N PRO A 96 4.79 8.11 12.92
CA PRO A 96 3.35 8.36 12.78
C PRO A 96 2.91 9.65 13.46
N HIS A 97 2.19 10.52 12.75
CA HIS A 97 1.61 11.73 13.32
C HIS A 97 0.63 11.37 14.45
N PRO A 98 0.65 12.04 15.62
CA PRO A 98 -0.10 11.61 16.81
C PRO A 98 -1.60 11.40 16.56
N THR A 99 -2.25 12.31 15.83
CA THR A 99 -3.72 12.30 15.68
C THR A 99 -4.24 12.31 14.24
N ARG A 100 -3.38 12.48 13.22
CA ARG A 100 -3.82 12.67 11.84
C ARG A 100 -3.86 11.34 11.09
N GLY A 101 -5.01 11.05 10.51
CA GLY A 101 -5.20 9.87 9.68
C GLY A 101 -4.44 9.96 8.37
N LEU A 102 -4.12 8.81 7.80
CA LEU A 102 -3.56 8.69 6.47
C LEU A 102 -4.59 9.16 5.42
N THR A 103 -4.19 10.07 4.54
CA THR A 103 -5.10 10.62 3.54
C THR A 103 -5.24 9.70 2.33
N PHE A 104 -6.36 9.80 1.61
CA PHE A 104 -6.54 9.09 0.33
C PHE A 104 -5.42 9.41 -0.66
N SER A 105 -5.00 10.68 -0.76
CA SER A 105 -3.91 11.12 -1.63
C SER A 105 -2.59 10.43 -1.27
N SER A 106 -2.30 10.23 0.02
CA SER A 106 -1.13 9.50 0.50
C SER A 106 -1.17 8.03 0.11
N ILE A 107 -2.31 7.35 0.33
CA ILE A 107 -2.48 5.94 -0.06
C ILE A 107 -2.34 5.77 -1.58
N HIS A 108 -3.04 6.60 -2.35
CA HIS A 108 -2.97 6.59 -3.81
C HIS A 108 -1.53 6.78 -4.33
N TYR A 109 -0.80 7.72 -3.73
CA TYR A 109 0.61 7.93 -4.05
C TYR A 109 1.46 6.69 -3.73
N GLN A 110 1.30 6.10 -2.54
CA GLN A 110 2.06 4.91 -2.14
C GLN A 110 1.81 3.71 -3.05
N PHE A 111 0.55 3.48 -3.45
CA PHE A 111 0.15 2.40 -4.35
C PHE A 111 0.69 2.61 -5.77
N THR A 112 0.61 3.84 -6.27
CA THR A 112 1.20 4.22 -7.57
C THR A 112 2.72 4.01 -7.55
N ALA A 113 3.39 4.48 -6.49
CA ALA A 113 4.84 4.34 -6.35
C ALA A 113 5.26 2.87 -6.20
N LEU A 114 4.45 2.03 -5.54
CA LEU A 114 4.70 0.59 -5.45
C LEU A 114 4.63 -0.08 -6.82
N ALA A 115 3.56 0.17 -7.58
CA ALA A 115 3.41 -0.37 -8.93
C ALA A 115 4.58 0.04 -9.83
N GLN A 116 5.00 1.31 -9.77
CA GLN A 116 6.16 1.81 -10.51
C GLN A 116 7.44 1.07 -10.13
N ARG A 117 7.75 0.94 -8.83
CA ARG A 117 8.95 0.21 -8.36
C ARG A 117 8.97 -1.25 -8.78
N GLU A 118 7.80 -1.86 -8.93
CA GLU A 118 7.64 -3.24 -9.40
C GLU A 118 7.52 -3.36 -10.93
N HIS A 119 7.78 -2.27 -11.66
CA HIS A 119 7.81 -2.18 -13.12
C HIS A 119 6.46 -2.42 -13.81
N PHE A 120 5.36 -2.12 -13.13
CA PHE A 120 4.05 -2.08 -13.77
C PHE A 120 3.90 -0.78 -14.56
N ARG A 121 3.39 -0.91 -15.79
CA ARG A 121 2.96 0.23 -16.61
C ARG A 121 1.81 0.99 -15.96
N ASP A 122 0.85 0.24 -15.43
CA ASP A 122 -0.36 0.78 -14.81
C ASP A 122 -0.20 1.03 -13.31
N PRO A 123 -0.79 2.11 -12.78
CA PRO A 123 -0.81 2.34 -11.34
C PRO A 123 -1.75 1.36 -10.64
N LEU A 124 -1.35 0.88 -9.46
CA LEU A 124 -2.23 0.12 -8.58
C LEU A 124 -3.34 1.03 -8.04
N ARG A 125 -4.61 0.64 -8.24
CA ARG A 125 -5.77 1.44 -7.82
C ARG A 125 -6.55 0.75 -6.70
N ILE A 126 -6.91 1.50 -5.66
CA ILE A 126 -7.79 1.02 -4.57
C ILE A 126 -9.12 0.49 -5.13
N HIS A 127 -9.71 1.22 -6.10
CA HIS A 127 -10.93 0.75 -6.78
C HIS A 127 -10.71 -0.50 -7.62
N GLY A 128 -9.48 -0.77 -8.09
CA GLY A 128 -9.14 -2.02 -8.77
C GLY A 128 -9.17 -3.21 -7.82
N ILE A 129 -8.63 -3.06 -6.61
CA ILE A 129 -8.73 -4.08 -5.55
C ILE A 129 -10.18 -4.38 -5.22
N ARG A 130 -10.97 -3.32 -5.01
CA ARG A 130 -12.41 -3.47 -4.74
C ARG A 130 -13.16 -4.13 -5.90
N GLY A 131 -12.78 -3.85 -7.15
CA GLY A 131 -13.31 -4.53 -8.32
C GLY A 131 -12.99 -6.03 -8.34
N ARG A 132 -11.76 -6.42 -8.01
CA ARG A 132 -11.39 -7.84 -7.91
C ARG A 132 -12.15 -8.56 -6.78
N VAL A 133 -12.34 -7.90 -5.63
CA VAL A 133 -13.19 -8.42 -4.54
C VAL A 133 -14.63 -8.62 -5.05
N ALA A 134 -15.20 -7.61 -5.71
CA ALA A 134 -16.55 -7.68 -6.26
C ALA A 134 -16.72 -8.84 -7.25
N GLY A 135 -15.81 -8.99 -8.21
CA GLY A 135 -15.85 -10.09 -9.18
C GLY A 135 -15.58 -11.49 -8.58
N THR A 136 -14.91 -11.56 -7.43
CA THR A 136 -14.72 -12.83 -6.69
C THR A 136 -15.97 -13.20 -5.90
N LEU A 137 -16.68 -12.21 -5.35
CA LEU A 137 -17.95 -12.42 -4.64
C LEU A 137 -19.09 -12.76 -5.60
N ASP A 138 -19.08 -12.21 -6.81
CA ASP A 138 -20.13 -12.42 -7.81
C ASP A 138 -20.39 -13.89 -8.12
N SER A 139 -19.33 -14.71 -8.17
CA SER A 139 -19.45 -16.16 -8.41
C SER A 139 -19.76 -16.98 -7.16
N LYS A 140 -19.74 -16.38 -5.96
CA LYS A 140 -19.80 -17.09 -4.67
C LYS A 140 -20.94 -16.66 -3.76
N ALA A 141 -21.60 -15.55 -4.06
CA ALA A 141 -22.56 -14.91 -3.18
C ALA A 141 -23.79 -14.44 -3.95
N SER A 142 -24.94 -14.41 -3.27
CA SER A 142 -26.15 -13.77 -3.81
C SER A 142 -25.93 -12.26 -3.99
N GLU A 143 -26.76 -11.63 -4.82
CA GLU A 143 -26.74 -10.18 -5.02
C GLU A 143 -26.87 -9.41 -3.68
N ALA A 144 -27.69 -9.90 -2.76
CA ALA A 144 -27.86 -9.30 -1.43
C ALA A 144 -26.56 -9.35 -0.61
N ILE A 145 -25.92 -10.52 -0.53
CA ILE A 145 -24.65 -10.69 0.20
C ILE A 145 -23.54 -9.88 -0.48
N ARG A 146 -23.47 -9.88 -1.82
CA ARG A 146 -22.51 -9.06 -2.59
C ARG A 146 -22.72 -7.57 -2.32
N SER A 147 -23.96 -7.11 -2.24
CA SER A 147 -24.27 -5.70 -1.95
C SER A 147 -23.89 -5.32 -0.53
N GLN A 148 -24.13 -6.20 0.45
CA GLN A 148 -23.69 -6.00 1.84
C GLN A 148 -22.16 -5.99 1.95
N ALA A 149 -21.47 -6.98 1.39
CA ALA A 149 -20.01 -7.08 1.44
C ALA A 149 -19.29 -5.92 0.73
N LEU A 150 -19.97 -5.25 -0.20
CA LEU A 150 -19.49 -4.05 -0.88
C LEU A 150 -20.16 -2.79 -0.34
N ASP A 151 -20.93 -2.80 0.76
CA ASP A 151 -21.58 -1.59 1.29
C ASP A 151 -22.36 -0.79 0.21
N HIS A 152 -23.01 -1.47 -0.73
CA HIS A 152 -23.76 -0.87 -1.83
C HIS A 152 -25.24 -0.78 -1.48
N GLN A 153 -25.78 0.44 -1.43
CA GLN A 153 -27.23 0.65 -1.28
C GLN A 153 -28.02 0.27 -2.53
N ASN A 154 -27.43 0.47 -3.71
CA ASN A 154 -28.01 0.08 -5.00
C ASN A 154 -27.19 -1.08 -5.60
N PRO A 155 -27.79 -2.27 -5.81
CA PRO A 155 -27.10 -3.41 -6.40
C PRO A 155 -26.47 -3.12 -7.77
N ASN A 156 -27.07 -2.24 -8.57
CA ASN A 156 -26.54 -1.85 -9.88
C ASN A 156 -25.20 -1.09 -9.79
N THR A 157 -24.82 -0.61 -8.61
CA THR A 157 -23.48 -0.04 -8.38
C THR A 157 -22.38 -1.07 -8.68
N TYR A 158 -22.68 -2.37 -8.53
CA TYR A 158 -21.78 -3.46 -8.90
C TYR A 158 -21.34 -3.39 -10.37
N MET A 159 -22.21 -2.97 -11.29
CA MET A 159 -21.90 -2.95 -12.73
C MET A 159 -20.67 -2.09 -13.06
N LYS A 160 -20.34 -1.10 -12.23
CA LYS A 160 -19.12 -0.27 -12.36
C LYS A 160 -17.82 -1.03 -12.08
N TYR A 161 -17.91 -2.19 -11.44
CA TYR A 161 -16.77 -3.03 -11.05
C TYR A 161 -16.60 -4.24 -11.97
N GLN A 162 -17.52 -4.45 -12.93
CA GLN A 162 -17.37 -5.52 -13.91
C GLN A 162 -16.10 -5.31 -14.73
N SER A 163 -15.44 -6.44 -15.02
CA SER A 163 -14.30 -6.48 -15.92
C SER A 163 -14.70 -5.89 -17.28
N LYS A 164 -13.75 -5.25 -17.96
CA LYS A 164 -13.94 -4.84 -19.36
C LYS A 164 -14.07 -6.05 -20.28
N PHE A 165 -13.63 -7.22 -19.82
CA PHE A 165 -13.71 -8.47 -20.54
C PHE A 165 -14.96 -9.25 -20.12
N LYS A 166 -15.62 -9.87 -21.11
CA LYS A 166 -16.72 -10.79 -20.83
C LYS A 166 -16.12 -12.08 -20.26
N ARG A 167 -16.59 -12.50 -19.08
CA ARG A 167 -16.20 -13.78 -18.46
C ARG A 167 -16.83 -15.02 -19.11
N ALA A 168 -17.75 -14.84 -20.06
CA ALA A 168 -18.28 -15.95 -20.83
C ALA A 168 -17.31 -16.29 -21.96
N ASN A 169 -16.71 -17.48 -21.92
CA ASN A 169 -15.96 -18.02 -23.05
C ASN A 169 -16.98 -18.51 -24.11
N ILE A 170 -17.35 -17.60 -25.01
CA ILE A 170 -18.42 -17.83 -26.01
C ILE A 170 -18.10 -19.01 -26.91
N GLN A 171 -16.84 -19.22 -27.28
CA GLN A 171 -16.45 -20.35 -28.13
C GLN A 171 -16.61 -21.68 -27.40
N ALA A 172 -16.15 -21.76 -26.13
CA ALA A 172 -16.31 -22.96 -25.32
C ALA A 172 -17.79 -23.26 -25.08
N CYS A 173 -18.60 -22.25 -24.77
CA CYS A 173 -20.06 -22.40 -24.65
C CYS A 173 -20.70 -22.93 -25.95
N TYR A 174 -20.35 -22.35 -27.10
CA TYR A 174 -20.94 -22.72 -28.39
C TYR A 174 -20.57 -24.15 -28.81
N TRP A 175 -19.32 -24.55 -28.57
CA TRP A 175 -18.83 -25.88 -28.92
C TRP A 175 -18.98 -26.92 -27.81
N ASN A 176 -19.62 -26.58 -26.69
CA ASN A 176 -19.75 -27.43 -25.51
C ASN A 176 -18.39 -27.99 -25.02
N LEU A 177 -17.39 -27.11 -24.96
CA LEU A 177 -16.06 -27.39 -24.45
C LEU A 177 -15.91 -26.85 -23.03
N GLU A 178 -14.95 -27.39 -22.28
CA GLU A 178 -14.53 -26.79 -21.01
C GLU A 178 -13.87 -25.42 -21.28
N PRO A 179 -14.32 -24.35 -20.61
CA PRO A 179 -13.76 -23.02 -20.81
C PRO A 179 -12.37 -22.93 -20.20
N ASP A 180 -11.39 -22.58 -21.02
CA ASP A 180 -10.08 -22.13 -20.56
C ASP A 180 -10.13 -20.62 -20.28
N TYR A 181 -9.74 -20.25 -19.07
CA TYR A 181 -9.72 -18.87 -18.58
C TYR A 181 -8.30 -18.34 -18.35
N GLU A 182 -7.25 -19.11 -18.62
CA GLU A 182 -5.86 -18.69 -18.33
C GLU A 182 -5.53 -17.35 -19.01
N CYS A 183 -5.78 -17.24 -20.32
CA CYS A 183 -5.56 -16.00 -21.06
C CYS A 183 -6.42 -14.84 -20.52
N LEU A 184 -7.66 -15.11 -20.12
CA LEU A 184 -8.53 -14.08 -19.55
C LEU A 184 -8.00 -13.61 -18.19
N GLU A 185 -7.52 -14.51 -17.35
CA GLU A 185 -6.93 -14.16 -16.06
C GLU A 185 -5.66 -13.34 -16.20
N ILE A 186 -4.84 -13.63 -17.23
CA ILE A 186 -3.67 -12.82 -17.59
C ILE A 186 -4.12 -11.42 -18.01
N GLU A 187 -5.09 -11.29 -18.92
CA GLU A 187 -5.64 -10.00 -19.39
C GLU A 187 -6.29 -9.17 -18.26
N GLU A 188 -6.96 -9.84 -17.31
CA GLU A 188 -7.51 -9.20 -16.11
C GLU A 188 -6.43 -8.82 -15.08
N SER A 189 -5.23 -9.39 -15.19
CA SER A 189 -4.14 -9.19 -14.25
C SER A 189 -3.24 -8.03 -14.64
N MET A 190 -2.81 -7.26 -13.65
CA MET A 190 -1.77 -6.25 -13.84
C MET A 190 -0.45 -6.86 -14.30
N THR A 191 -0.21 -8.16 -14.06
CA THR A 191 1.01 -8.86 -14.48
C THR A 191 1.23 -8.77 -15.99
N HIS A 192 0.17 -8.75 -16.79
CA HIS A 192 0.27 -8.58 -18.24
C HIS A 192 0.93 -7.25 -18.64
N HIS A 193 0.82 -6.22 -17.80
CA HIS A 193 1.40 -4.90 -18.03
C HIS A 193 2.67 -4.65 -17.20
N ARG A 194 3.32 -5.71 -16.73
CA ARG A 194 4.61 -5.63 -16.04
C ARG A 194 5.74 -5.94 -17.01
N ASP A 195 6.72 -5.05 -17.07
CA ASP A 195 7.94 -5.29 -17.85
C ASP A 195 9.18 -4.97 -17.01
N PRO A 196 9.92 -5.99 -16.54
CA PRO A 196 11.13 -5.78 -15.75
C PRO A 196 12.22 -4.93 -16.44
N ASN A 197 12.16 -4.75 -17.77
CA ASN A 197 13.09 -3.90 -18.51
C ASN A 197 12.70 -2.41 -18.45
N ALA A 198 11.49 -2.09 -18.01
CA ALA A 198 11.04 -0.71 -17.90
C ALA A 198 11.96 0.10 -16.97
N PRO A 199 12.51 1.25 -17.42
CA PRO A 199 13.44 2.04 -16.64
C PRO A 199 12.79 2.60 -15.39
N GLN A 200 13.56 2.69 -14.31
CA GLN A 200 13.11 3.27 -13.02
C GLN A 200 13.72 4.66 -12.75
N LYS A 201 14.79 4.99 -13.48
CA LYS A 201 15.56 6.21 -13.37
C LYS A 201 15.89 6.69 -14.78
N LEU A 202 16.36 7.93 -14.90
CA LEU A 202 17.00 8.38 -16.13
C LEU A 202 18.29 7.57 -16.33
N ASP A 203 18.60 7.21 -17.57
CA ASP A 203 19.94 6.74 -17.91
C ASP A 203 20.96 7.89 -17.79
N ALA A 204 22.25 7.55 -17.90
CA ALA A 204 23.32 8.53 -17.74
C ALA A 204 23.24 9.68 -18.76
N ALA A 205 22.83 9.40 -20.00
CA ALA A 205 22.74 10.40 -21.06
C ALA A 205 21.57 11.37 -20.82
N ALA A 206 20.39 10.84 -20.51
CA ALA A 206 19.19 11.62 -20.19
C ALA A 206 19.33 12.38 -18.87
N LEU A 207 20.09 11.84 -17.91
CA LEU A 207 20.43 12.55 -16.68
C LEU A 207 21.37 13.72 -16.96
N ALA A 208 22.44 13.50 -17.73
CA ALA A 208 23.38 14.55 -18.11
C ALA A 208 22.69 15.65 -18.93
N GLU A 209 21.83 15.29 -19.89
CA GLU A 209 21.02 16.24 -20.65
C GLU A 209 20.12 17.08 -19.71
N PHE A 210 19.47 16.43 -18.74
CA PHE A 210 18.59 17.11 -17.79
C PHE A 210 19.34 18.01 -16.80
N GLU A 211 20.52 17.61 -16.35
CA GLU A 211 21.33 18.40 -15.42
C GLU A 211 22.00 19.60 -16.09
N ASN A 212 22.30 19.52 -17.40
CA ASN A 212 22.82 20.65 -18.19
C ASN A 212 21.72 21.55 -18.78
N ASP A 213 20.44 21.29 -18.53
CA ASP A 213 19.34 22.15 -18.94
C ASP A 213 19.46 23.53 -18.28
N GLN A 214 19.34 24.61 -19.07
CA GLN A 214 19.56 25.99 -18.58
C GLN A 214 18.65 26.34 -17.40
N GLU A 215 17.40 25.86 -17.39
CA GLU A 215 16.48 26.14 -16.29
C GLU A 215 16.87 25.37 -15.03
N MET A 216 17.34 24.12 -15.17
CA MET A 216 17.84 23.33 -14.04
C MET A 216 19.13 23.91 -13.46
N MET A 217 20.08 24.33 -14.31
CA MET A 217 21.31 25.00 -13.88
C MET A 217 21.00 26.29 -13.11
N ALA A 218 20.13 27.15 -13.64
CA ALA A 218 19.72 28.37 -12.97
C ALA A 218 19.04 28.11 -11.60
N LEU A 219 18.29 27.01 -11.47
CA LEU A 219 17.71 26.61 -10.18
C LEU A 219 18.80 26.20 -9.18
N TYR A 220 19.79 25.41 -9.61
CA TYR A 220 20.86 24.97 -8.74
C TYR A 220 21.78 26.12 -8.34
N GLU A 221 22.18 26.99 -9.28
CA GLU A 221 22.94 28.20 -8.97
C GLU A 221 22.22 29.06 -7.93
N ARG A 222 20.90 29.23 -8.06
CA ARG A 222 20.12 29.98 -7.07
C ARG A 222 20.07 29.29 -5.71
N ILE A 223 19.93 27.98 -5.68
CA ILE A 223 19.98 27.17 -4.46
C ILE A 223 21.33 27.32 -3.76
N ASP A 224 22.43 27.29 -4.51
CA ASP A 224 23.78 27.40 -3.99
C ASP A 224 24.03 28.81 -3.43
N MET A 225 23.67 29.86 -4.18
CA MET A 225 23.72 31.24 -3.70
C MET A 225 22.93 31.44 -2.39
N LEU A 226 21.72 30.87 -2.29
CA LEU A 226 20.93 30.95 -1.06
C LEU A 226 21.57 30.14 0.08
N THR A 227 22.15 28.99 -0.23
CA THR A 227 22.83 28.15 0.77
C THR A 227 24.05 28.84 1.36
N GLU A 228 24.84 29.51 0.52
CA GLU A 228 25.96 30.35 0.95
C GLU A 228 25.49 31.52 1.83
N ARG A 229 24.44 32.23 1.41
CA ARG A 229 23.86 33.37 2.17
C ARG A 229 23.31 32.95 3.54
N ILE A 230 22.65 31.79 3.61
CA ILE A 230 22.14 31.23 4.86
C ILE A 230 23.30 30.83 5.79
N ASN A 231 24.46 30.46 5.25
CA ASN A 231 25.68 30.13 5.98
C ASN A 231 25.44 29.17 7.17
N ARG A 232 24.67 28.10 6.93
CA ARG A 232 24.28 27.09 7.95
C ARG A 232 23.45 27.63 9.13
N ARG A 233 22.86 28.83 9.02
CA ARG A 233 21.99 29.43 10.04
C ARG A 233 20.58 29.69 9.51
N PRO A 234 19.83 28.64 9.13
CA PRO A 234 18.50 28.79 8.52
C PRO A 234 17.47 29.43 9.46
N GLY A 235 17.64 29.29 10.78
CA GLY A 235 16.74 29.92 11.77
C GLY A 235 16.90 31.44 11.89
N GLU A 236 18.06 31.98 11.52
CA GLU A 236 18.33 33.43 11.52
C GLU A 236 17.84 34.12 10.23
N GLN A 237 17.59 33.35 9.17
CA GLN A 237 17.18 33.84 7.85
C GLN A 237 16.00 33.01 7.29
N PRO A 238 14.82 33.05 7.94
CA PRO A 238 13.70 32.17 7.60
C PRO A 238 13.18 32.40 6.18
N ASP A 239 13.21 33.64 5.67
CA ASP A 239 12.75 33.96 4.31
C ASP A 239 13.63 33.32 3.24
N LEU A 240 14.95 33.39 3.40
CA LEU A 240 15.92 32.78 2.48
C LEU A 240 15.88 31.25 2.55
N ALA A 241 15.69 30.70 3.76
CA ALA A 241 15.49 29.26 3.94
C ALA A 241 14.22 28.76 3.23
N ASN A 242 13.11 29.49 3.35
CA ASN A 242 11.85 29.18 2.68
C ASN A 242 11.95 29.33 1.15
N GLU A 243 12.62 30.38 0.65
CA GLU A 243 12.91 30.52 -0.78
C GLU A 243 13.69 29.31 -1.31
N ARG A 244 14.74 28.91 -0.60
CA ARG A 244 15.55 27.73 -0.96
C ARG A 244 14.71 26.45 -0.97
N GLU A 245 13.85 26.23 0.02
CA GLU A 245 12.95 25.07 0.07
C GLU A 245 11.97 25.03 -1.11
N LYS A 246 11.42 26.18 -1.51
CA LYS A 246 10.58 26.29 -2.72
C LYS A 246 11.35 25.91 -3.97
N LEU A 247 12.62 26.31 -4.09
CA LEU A 247 13.46 25.95 -5.23
C LEU A 247 13.80 24.46 -5.25
N TYR A 248 14.16 23.85 -4.12
CA TYR A 248 14.33 22.39 -4.02
C TYR A 248 13.06 21.65 -4.43
N THR A 249 11.90 22.11 -3.97
CA THR A 249 10.60 21.54 -4.36
C THR A 249 10.35 21.66 -5.86
N LYS A 250 10.68 22.81 -6.47
CA LYS A 250 10.56 23.04 -7.91
C LYS A 250 11.49 22.12 -8.70
N ALA A 251 12.75 22.01 -8.32
CA ALA A 251 13.74 21.10 -8.93
C ALA A 251 13.29 19.64 -8.83
N ALA A 252 12.83 19.19 -7.65
CA ALA A 252 12.31 17.84 -7.45
C ALA A 252 11.09 17.55 -8.34
N LYS A 253 10.16 18.50 -8.49
CA LYS A 253 8.99 18.36 -9.36
C LYS A 253 9.39 18.23 -10.84
N LYS A 254 10.39 19.00 -11.28
CA LYS A 254 10.93 18.90 -12.64
C LYS A 254 11.61 17.56 -12.90
N ARG A 255 12.46 17.10 -11.98
CA ARG A 255 13.13 15.79 -12.07
C ARG A 255 12.11 14.65 -12.17
N ARG A 256 11.09 14.64 -11.29
CA ARG A 256 9.98 13.66 -11.35
C ARG A 256 9.24 13.71 -12.70
N SER A 257 9.04 14.91 -13.25
CA SER A 257 8.38 15.09 -14.55
C SER A 257 9.21 14.55 -15.71
N LYS A 258 10.54 14.80 -15.74
CA LYS A 258 11.46 14.24 -16.76
C LYS A 258 11.50 12.71 -16.66
N ILE A 259 11.63 12.14 -15.45
CA ILE A 259 11.56 10.68 -15.25
C ILE A 259 10.25 10.11 -15.79
N LYS A 260 9.11 10.70 -15.42
CA LYS A 260 7.80 10.24 -15.90
C LYS A 260 7.70 10.29 -17.44
N LYS A 261 8.21 11.35 -18.07
CA LYS A 261 8.24 11.47 -19.53
C LYS A 261 9.14 10.40 -20.16
N PHE A 262 10.35 10.21 -19.62
CA PHE A 262 11.31 9.21 -20.08
C PHE A 262 10.71 7.80 -20.05
N ILE A 263 10.14 7.39 -18.91
CA ILE A 263 9.49 6.08 -18.75
C ILE A 263 8.29 5.94 -19.71
N ASN A 264 7.49 6.99 -19.90
CA ASN A 264 6.35 6.94 -20.81
C ASN A 264 6.77 6.87 -22.29
N THR A 265 7.88 7.51 -22.67
CA THR A 265 8.46 7.38 -24.00
C THR A 265 8.94 5.96 -24.23
N TRP A 266 9.66 5.39 -23.26
CA TRP A 266 10.12 4.00 -23.32
C TRP A 266 8.95 3.03 -23.53
N TRP A 267 7.87 3.14 -22.75
CA TRP A 267 6.68 2.29 -22.93
C TRP A 267 5.99 2.43 -24.29
N LYS A 268 6.20 3.53 -25.00
CA LYS A 268 5.64 3.75 -26.34
C LYS A 268 6.51 3.17 -27.44
N SER A 269 7.84 3.14 -27.27
CA SER A 269 8.78 2.63 -28.27
C SER A 269 9.18 1.17 -28.05
N SER A 270 9.06 0.66 -26.81
CA SER A 270 9.58 -0.66 -26.44
C SER A 270 9.01 -1.79 -27.29
N TYR A 271 7.75 -1.71 -27.71
CA TYR A 271 7.14 -2.73 -28.58
C TYR A 271 7.88 -2.83 -29.93
N ASP A 272 8.13 -1.69 -30.58
CA ASP A 272 8.81 -1.66 -31.88
C ASP A 272 10.25 -2.16 -31.73
N GLU A 273 10.92 -1.81 -30.62
CA GLU A 273 12.27 -2.29 -30.29
C GLU A 273 12.30 -3.81 -30.06
N TYR A 274 11.29 -4.37 -29.37
CA TYR A 274 11.14 -5.82 -29.17
C TYR A 274 10.94 -6.56 -30.49
N ILE A 275 10.05 -6.05 -31.36
CA ILE A 275 9.81 -6.65 -32.68
C ILE A 275 11.05 -6.55 -33.57
N ALA A 276 11.80 -5.46 -33.48
CA ALA A 276 13.06 -5.27 -34.20
C ALA A 276 14.22 -6.15 -33.67
N GLY A 277 14.03 -6.88 -32.58
CA GLY A 277 15.06 -7.71 -31.96
C GLY A 277 16.21 -6.89 -31.34
N SER A 278 15.96 -5.62 -31.02
CA SER A 278 16.95 -4.77 -30.37
C SER A 278 17.11 -5.21 -28.92
N ASN A 279 18.34 -5.54 -28.51
CA ASN A 279 18.63 -5.77 -27.10
C ASN A 279 18.45 -4.43 -26.36
N LEU A 280 17.49 -4.38 -25.44
CA LEU A 280 17.38 -3.25 -24.53
C LEU A 280 18.66 -3.12 -23.70
N THR A 281 19.08 -1.89 -23.46
CA THR A 281 20.34 -1.56 -22.78
C THR A 281 20.44 -2.17 -21.38
N GLU A 282 21.69 -2.39 -20.95
CA GLU A 282 22.04 -3.00 -19.67
C GLU A 282 21.48 -2.19 -18.48
N ARG A 283 20.92 -2.90 -17.51
CA ARG A 283 20.09 -2.35 -16.43
C ARG A 283 20.87 -2.15 -15.13
N ASP A 284 20.63 -1.01 -14.45
CA ASP A 284 20.91 -0.88 -13.01
C ASP A 284 19.92 -1.74 -12.19
N SER A 285 20.37 -2.90 -11.73
CA SER A 285 19.61 -3.84 -10.90
C SER A 285 19.67 -3.52 -9.41
N THR A 286 20.31 -2.40 -9.03
CA THR A 286 20.51 -2.04 -7.62
C THR A 286 19.18 -1.77 -6.92
N SER A 287 18.81 -2.66 -6.01
CA SER A 287 17.64 -2.52 -5.14
C SER A 287 18.03 -1.76 -3.87
N LEU A 288 17.52 -0.53 -3.71
CA LEU A 288 17.68 0.24 -2.47
C LEU A 288 17.15 -0.54 -1.25
N PHE A 289 16.09 -1.31 -1.44
CA PHE A 289 15.58 -2.18 -0.37
C PHE A 289 16.63 -3.21 0.07
N SER A 290 17.34 -3.83 -0.87
CA SER A 290 18.39 -4.81 -0.57
C SER A 290 19.58 -4.16 0.15
N ILE A 291 19.86 -2.89 -0.15
CA ILE A 291 20.86 -2.10 0.58
C ILE A 291 20.39 -1.82 2.01
N TYR A 292 19.17 -1.28 2.18
CA TYR A 292 18.63 -0.92 3.49
C TYR A 292 18.42 -2.13 4.41
N ALA A 293 18.12 -3.30 3.84
CA ALA A 293 17.99 -4.54 4.61
C ALA A 293 19.27 -4.92 5.35
N LYS A 294 20.46 -4.48 4.89
CA LYS A 294 21.73 -4.69 5.59
C LYS A 294 21.85 -3.88 6.89
N TYR A 295 21.14 -2.76 6.98
CA TYR A 295 21.20 -1.83 8.12
C TYR A 295 19.99 -1.92 9.05
N MET A 296 18.95 -2.68 8.67
CA MET A 296 17.71 -2.83 9.43
C MET A 296 17.32 -4.31 9.52
N PRO A 297 17.91 -5.10 10.45
CA PRO A 297 17.68 -6.54 10.54
C PRO A 297 16.21 -6.91 10.84
N GLU A 298 15.47 -6.06 11.55
CA GLU A 298 14.02 -6.22 11.77
C GLU A 298 13.27 -6.24 10.44
N ARG A 299 13.63 -5.36 9.51
CA ARG A 299 12.99 -5.26 8.19
C ARG A 299 13.30 -6.48 7.33
N LEU A 300 14.51 -7.01 7.45
CA LEU A 300 14.92 -8.24 6.78
C LEU A 300 14.10 -9.43 7.30
N ARG A 301 14.00 -9.60 8.63
CA ARG A 301 13.17 -10.65 9.24
C ARG A 301 11.70 -10.53 8.84
N LEU A 302 11.13 -9.32 8.84
CA LEU A 302 9.74 -9.10 8.41
C LEU A 302 9.52 -9.50 6.95
N ARG A 303 10.45 -9.16 6.05
CA ARG A 303 10.39 -9.59 4.65
C ARG A 303 10.32 -11.10 4.52
N ASP A 304 11.14 -11.82 5.27
CA ASP A 304 11.26 -13.27 5.15
C ASP A 304 10.09 -13.99 5.83
N ASN A 305 9.60 -13.46 6.95
CA ASN A 305 8.66 -14.15 7.83
C ASN A 305 7.19 -13.76 7.62
N LEU A 306 6.86 -12.56 7.10
CA LEU A 306 5.46 -12.16 6.87
C LEU A 306 4.75 -13.06 5.84
N PHE A 307 5.52 -13.72 4.98
CA PHE A 307 5.04 -14.59 3.92
C PHE A 307 4.90 -16.04 4.36
N THR A 308 5.26 -16.38 5.59
CA THR A 308 5.14 -17.73 6.13
C THR A 308 3.70 -18.01 6.55
N GLU A 309 3.20 -19.20 6.25
CA GLU A 309 1.97 -19.72 6.85
C GLU A 309 2.25 -20.17 8.28
N THR A 310 1.84 -19.35 9.26
CA THR A 310 2.11 -19.63 10.67
C THR A 310 1.08 -18.93 11.57
N PRO A 311 0.66 -19.55 12.69
CA PRO A 311 -0.22 -18.89 13.66
C PRO A 311 0.42 -17.65 14.28
N ILE A 312 -0.40 -16.66 14.67
CA ILE A 312 0.11 -15.44 15.34
C ILE A 312 0.89 -15.77 16.64
N ASN A 313 0.50 -16.83 17.35
CA ASN A 313 1.15 -17.26 18.60
C ASN A 313 2.45 -18.07 18.40
N SER A 314 2.85 -18.36 17.16
CA SER A 314 4.11 -19.06 16.92
C SER A 314 5.31 -18.17 17.26
N GLU A 315 6.49 -18.76 17.37
CA GLU A 315 7.73 -18.01 17.54
C GLU A 315 7.92 -16.98 16.41
N ILE A 316 7.62 -17.38 15.17
CA ILE A 316 7.68 -16.51 13.99
C ILE A 316 6.64 -15.38 14.09
N GLY A 317 5.38 -15.71 14.43
CA GLY A 317 4.30 -14.73 14.58
C GLY A 317 4.62 -13.69 15.67
N ARG A 318 5.10 -14.15 16.82
CA ARG A 318 5.57 -13.31 17.92
C ARG A 318 6.73 -12.40 17.48
N GLN A 319 7.74 -12.95 16.82
CA GLN A 319 8.88 -12.19 16.33
C GLN A 319 8.44 -11.10 15.33
N CYS A 320 7.53 -11.41 14.41
CA CYS A 320 6.96 -10.44 13.47
C CYS A 320 6.23 -9.29 14.18
N MET A 321 5.43 -9.57 15.23
CA MET A 321 4.80 -8.48 16.00
C MET A 321 5.82 -7.61 16.73
N LEU A 322 6.85 -8.22 17.32
CA LEU A 322 7.93 -7.48 18.00
C LEU A 322 8.72 -6.60 17.01
N ASP A 323 9.04 -7.13 15.82
CA ASP A 323 9.74 -6.38 14.77
C ASP A 323 8.88 -5.22 14.26
N MET A 324 7.58 -5.44 14.04
CA MET A 324 6.63 -4.37 13.65
C MET A 324 6.44 -3.32 14.76
N PHE A 325 6.47 -3.71 16.03
CA PHE A 325 6.39 -2.78 17.17
C PHE A 325 7.64 -1.92 17.31
N ARG A 326 8.82 -2.47 16.99
CA ARG A 326 10.11 -1.76 17.06
C ARG A 326 10.37 -0.89 15.84
N TYR A 327 9.78 -1.22 14.69
CA TYR A 327 9.98 -0.52 13.42
C TYR A 327 9.74 1.01 13.45
N PRO A 328 8.73 1.56 14.16
CA PRO A 328 8.54 3.01 14.25
C PRO A 328 9.58 3.74 15.11
N LYS A 329 10.39 3.02 15.91
CA LYS A 329 11.36 3.61 16.85
C LYS A 329 12.80 3.61 16.32
N SER A 330 13.04 3.05 15.13
CA SER A 330 14.37 2.84 14.56
C SER A 330 14.66 3.71 13.31
N VAL A 331 13.85 4.73 13.07
CA VAL A 331 14.03 5.70 11.96
C VAL A 331 14.56 7.02 12.51
#